data_AF-A0A970QXR3-F1
#
_entry.id   AF-A0A970QXR3-F1
#
_cell.length_a   1.000
_cell.length_b   1.000
_cell.length_c   1.000
_cell.angle_alpha   90.00
_cell.angle_beta   90.00
_cell.angle_gamma   90.00
#
_symmetry.space_group_name_H-M   'P 1'
#
loop_
_entity.id
_entity.type
_entity.pdbx_description
1 polymer ?
#
loop_
_entity_poly.entity_id
_entity_poly.type
_entity_poly.pdbx_seq_one_letter_code
_entity_poly.pdbx_strand_id
1 'polypeptide(L)'
;MEKQAFSDVIAEYFSMVYFLYYKENGILDRDLYDPVLLSELGLPAHSTSGEIKKRFRELAKKHHPDRGGDSGSFIRLMSIYQKLIESR
;
A
#
# COMPACT_ATOMS: atom_id res chain seq x y z
N MET A 1 -20.22 -10.78 -11.86
CA MET A 1 -19.01 -9.99 -11.56
C MET A 1 -19.37 -8.54 -11.80
N GLU A 2 -19.44 -7.71 -10.75
CA GLU A 2 -19.80 -6.29 -10.89
C GLU A 2 -18.77 -5.56 -11.76
N LYS A 3 -19.24 -4.77 -12.72
CA LYS A 3 -18.42 -4.02 -13.68
C LYS A 3 -17.33 -3.17 -12.99
N GLN A 4 -17.61 -2.71 -11.77
CA GLN A 4 -16.67 -1.94 -10.96
C GLN A 4 -15.45 -2.76 -10.53
N ALA A 5 -15.65 -3.96 -9.98
CA ALA A 5 -14.56 -4.82 -9.52
C ALA A 5 -13.58 -5.17 -10.65
N PHE A 6 -14.09 -5.39 -11.86
CA PHE A 6 -13.22 -5.62 -13.02
C PHE A 6 -12.41 -4.37 -13.37
N SER A 7 -13.03 -3.19 -13.35
CA SER A 7 -12.35 -1.93 -13.62
C SER A 7 -11.25 -1.65 -12.58
N ASP A 8 -11.50 -1.96 -11.31
CA ASP A 8 -10.54 -1.74 -10.23
C ASP A 8 -9.30 -2.63 -10.40
N VAL A 9 -9.51 -3.91 -10.76
CA VAL A 9 -8.41 -4.85 -11.05
C VAL A 9 -7.59 -4.39 -12.25
N ILE A 10 -8.24 -3.91 -13.31
CA ILE A 10 -7.53 -3.40 -14.49
C ILE A 10 -6.73 -2.13 -14.14
N ALA A 11 -7.31 -1.22 -13.36
CA ALA A 11 -6.62 -0.02 -12.90
C ALA A 11 -5.39 -0.38 -12.04
N GLU A 12 -5.53 -1.32 -11.10
CA GLU A 12 -4.43 -1.81 -10.26
C GLU A 12 -3.32 -2.43 -11.11
N TYR A 13 -3.67 -3.28 -12.08
CA TYR A 13 -2.72 -3.86 -13.02
C TYR A 13 -1.92 -2.80 -13.77
N PHE A 14 -2.60 -1.81 -14.37
CA PHE A 14 -1.91 -0.74 -15.09
C PHE A 14 -1.04 0.10 -14.16
N SER A 15 -1.48 0.40 -12.94
CA SER A 15 -0.67 1.12 -11.95
C SER A 15 0.63 0.37 -11.64
N MET A 16 0.59 -0.96 -11.49
CA MET A 16 1.79 -1.78 -11.29
C MET A 16 2.74 -1.73 -12.49
N VAL A 17 2.21 -1.89 -13.71
CA VAL A 17 3.01 -1.85 -14.95
C VAL A 17 3.70 -0.50 -15.12
N TYR A 18 2.96 0.60 -14.94
CA TYR A 18 3.52 1.94 -15.04
C TYR A 18 4.53 2.23 -13.94
N PHE A 19 4.26 1.82 -12.70
CA PHE A 19 5.21 1.97 -11.59
C PHE A 19 6.54 1.28 -11.89
N LEU A 20 6.50 0.03 -12.37
CA LEU A 20 7.70 -0.71 -12.76
C LEU A 20 8.44 -0.01 -13.90
N TYR A 21 7.73 0.41 -14.94
CA TYR A 21 8.33 1.14 -16.06
C TYR A 21 9.04 2.42 -15.61
N TYR A 22 8.38 3.27 -14.81
CA TYR A 22 8.99 4.52 -14.32
C TYR A 22 10.16 4.25 -13.39
N LYS A 23 10.07 3.21 -12.54
CA LYS A 23 11.15 2.78 -11.66
C LYS A 23 12.39 2.34 -12.44
N GLU A 24 12.21 1.46 -13.43
CA GLU A 24 13.32 0.93 -14.24
C GLU A 24 13.96 1.99 -15.12
N ASN A 25 13.19 2.98 -15.58
CA ASN A 25 13.70 4.08 -16.39
C ASN A 25 14.27 5.24 -15.54
N GLY A 26 14.22 5.16 -14.20
CA GLY A 26 14.72 6.21 -13.31
C GLY A 26 13.90 7.51 -13.34
N ILE A 27 12.64 7.45 -13.79
CA ILE A 27 11.71 8.58 -13.91
C ILE A 27 10.67 8.53 -12.78
N LEU A 28 10.94 7.79 -11.71
CA LEU A 28 10.00 7.66 -10.61
C LEU A 28 9.79 9.01 -9.91
N ASP A 29 8.56 9.50 -9.93
CA ASP A 29 8.16 10.66 -9.15
C ASP A 29 8.25 10.33 -7.65
N ARG A 30 8.81 11.26 -6.85
CA ARG A 30 8.88 11.12 -5.38
C ARG A 30 7.51 11.05 -4.72
N ASP A 31 6.46 11.48 -5.43
CA ASP A 31 5.10 11.43 -4.93
C ASP A 31 4.34 10.12 -5.26
N LEU A 32 4.95 9.20 -6.02
CA LEU A 32 4.37 7.88 -6.31
C LEU A 32 4.75 6.84 -5.25
N TYR A 33 3.74 6.20 -4.67
CA TYR A 33 3.90 5.07 -3.76
C TYR A 33 3.93 3.74 -4.53
N ASP A 34 4.60 2.74 -3.95
CA ASP A 34 4.59 1.38 -4.48
C ASP A 34 3.18 0.78 -4.41
N PRO A 35 2.52 0.48 -5.55
CA PRO A 35 1.16 -0.02 -5.57
C PRO A 35 1.02 -1.41 -4.94
N VAL A 36 2.08 -2.23 -4.90
CA VAL A 36 2.08 -3.54 -4.24
C VAL A 36 1.93 -3.35 -2.73
N LEU A 37 2.71 -2.42 -2.16
CA LEU A 37 2.66 -2.11 -0.73
C LEU A 37 1.33 -1.46 -0.33
N LEU A 38 0.74 -0.65 -1.20
CA LEU A 38 -0.61 -0.10 -0.99
C LEU A 38 -1.67 -1.21 -0.99
N SER A 39 -1.59 -2.15 -1.93
CA SER A 39 -2.49 -3.30 -2.01
C SER A 39 -2.43 -4.18 -0.75
N GLU A 40 -1.23 -4.39 -0.17
CA GLU A 40 -1.08 -5.09 1.11
C GLU A 40 -1.77 -4.38 2.29
N LEU A 41 -1.94 -3.06 2.24
CA LEU A 41 -2.73 -2.28 3.21
C LEU A 41 -4.24 -2.26 2.88
N GLY A 42 -4.64 -2.83 1.74
CA GLY A 42 -5.98 -2.72 1.17
C GLY A 42 -6.29 -1.31 0.71
N LEU A 43 -5.29 -0.61 0.19
CA LEU A 43 -5.41 0.75 -0.34
C LEU A 43 -5.26 0.74 -1.87
N PRO A 44 -6.00 1.58 -2.58
CA PRO A 44 -5.82 1.76 -4.02
C PRO A 44 -4.48 2.43 -4.34
N ALA A 45 -3.96 2.19 -5.55
CA ALA A 45 -2.67 2.72 -6.02
C ALA A 45 -2.56 4.26 -6.02
N HIS A 46 -3.68 4.98 -5.99
CA HIS A 46 -3.74 6.45 -5.93
C HIS A 46 -3.86 7.01 -4.50
N SER A 47 -3.67 6.17 -3.48
CA SER A 47 -3.79 6.61 -2.08
C SER A 47 -2.73 7.63 -1.68
N THR A 48 -3.18 8.60 -0.91
CA THR A 48 -2.39 9.69 -0.35
C THR A 48 -1.67 9.28 0.93
N SER A 49 -0.65 10.05 1.33
CA SER A 49 0.04 9.86 2.61
C SER A 49 -0.92 9.90 3.82
N GLY A 50 -1.99 10.70 3.75
CA GLY A 50 -3.01 10.79 4.78
C GLY A 50 -3.82 9.49 4.90
N GLU A 51 -4.22 8.91 3.76
CA GLU A 51 -4.94 7.64 3.70
C GLU A 51 -4.07 6.48 4.17
N ILE A 52 -2.79 6.44 3.78
CA ILE A 52 -1.80 5.46 4.25
C ILE A 52 -1.68 5.51 5.77
N LYS A 53 -1.47 6.70 6.34
CA LYS A 53 -1.35 6.89 7.80
C LYS A 53 -2.62 6.49 8.54
N LYS A 54 -3.78 6.85 7.99
CA LYS A 54 -5.08 6.47 8.57
C LYS A 54 -5.24 4.95 8.58
N ARG A 55 -5.02 4.30 7.45
CA ARG A 55 -5.17 2.85 7.29
C ARG A 55 -4.19 2.07 8.17
N PHE A 56 -2.95 2.51 8.23
CA PHE A 56 -1.94 1.94 9.12
C PHE A 56 -2.41 1.97 10.58
N ARG A 57 -2.93 3.10 11.08
CA ARG A 57 -3.43 3.21 12.47
C ARG A 57 -4.61 2.27 12.74
N GLU A 58 -5.51 2.09 11.78
CA GLU A 58 -6.62 1.14 11.89
C GLU A 58 -6.12 -0.31 12.01
N LEU A 59 -5.21 -0.71 11.12
CA LEU A 59 -4.63 -2.06 11.11
C LEU A 59 -3.75 -2.30 12.34
N ALA A 60 -2.98 -1.30 12.77
CA ALA A 60 -2.13 -1.38 13.96
C ALA A 60 -2.97 -1.64 15.20
N LYS A 61 -4.11 -0.96 15.37
CA LYS A 61 -5.05 -1.23 16.48
C LYS A 61 -5.62 -2.64 16.42
N LYS A 62 -5.88 -3.17 15.22
CA LYS A 62 -6.43 -4.52 15.03
C LYS A 62 -5.41 -5.62 15.32
N HIS A 63 -4.16 -5.43 14.91
CA HIS A 63 -3.10 -6.43 14.99
C HIS A 63 -2.17 -6.23 16.20
N HIS A 64 -2.42 -5.25 17.06
CA HIS A 64 -1.56 -4.97 18.20
C HIS A 64 -1.46 -6.18 19.15
N PRO A 65 -0.26 -6.65 19.51
CA PRO A 65 -0.08 -7.81 20.38
C PRO A 65 -0.77 -7.64 21.74
N ASP A 66 -0.70 -6.45 22.36
CA ASP A 66 -1.39 -6.15 23.63
C ASP A 66 -2.92 -6.25 23.56
N ARG A 67 -3.50 -6.29 22.35
CA ARG A 67 -4.95 -6.46 22.14
C ARG A 67 -5.30 -7.86 21.65
N GLY A 68 -4.37 -8.82 21.79
CA GLY A 68 -4.52 -10.20 21.32
C GLY A 68 -4.25 -10.38 19.82
N GLY A 69 -3.60 -9.41 19.18
CA GLY A 69 -3.20 -9.49 17.78
C GLY A 69 -1.93 -10.33 17.56
N ASP A 70 -1.71 -10.74 16.31
CA ASP A 70 -0.51 -11.48 15.91
C ASP A 70 0.70 -10.54 15.73
N SER A 71 1.74 -10.74 16.55
CA SER A 71 3.00 -9.99 16.47
C SER A 71 3.64 -10.05 15.09
N GLY A 72 3.55 -11.19 14.39
CA GLY A 72 4.10 -11.34 13.04
C GLY A 72 3.41 -10.39 12.03
N SER A 73 2.09 -10.30 12.11
CA SER A 73 1.27 -9.40 11.31
C SER A 73 1.55 -7.94 11.62
N PHE A 74 1.78 -7.61 12.90
CA PHE A 74 2.15 -6.26 13.31
C PHE A 74 3.53 -5.85 12.77
N ILE A 75 4.53 -6.75 12.84
CA ILE A 75 5.87 -6.50 12.30
C ILE A 75 5.81 -6.30 10.77
N ARG A 76 5.05 -7.14 10.05
CA ARG A 76 4.85 -6.97 8.60
C ARG A 76 4.22 -5.63 8.27
N LEU A 77 3.13 -5.27 8.97
CA LEU A 77 2.46 -3.98 8.83
C LEU A 77 3.43 -2.81 9.03
N MET A 78 4.32 -2.92 10.01
CA MET A 78 5.31 -1.89 10.28
C MET A 78 6.35 -1.77 9.17
N SER A 79 6.86 -2.89 8.67
CA SER A 79 7.77 -2.91 7.52
C SER A 79 7.15 -2.27 6.27
N ILE A 80 5.87 -2.54 5.98
CA ILE A 80 5.17 -1.95 4.83
C ILE A 80 5.08 -0.43 4.99
N TYR A 81 4.62 0.03 6.16
CA TYR A 81 4.48 1.45 6.43
C TYR A 81 5.82 2.19 6.36
N GLN A 82 6.89 1.57 6.86
CA GLN A 82 8.24 2.12 6.79
C GLN A 82 8.70 2.29 5.34
N LYS A 83 8.51 1.28 4.48
CA LYS A 83 8.86 1.37 3.06
C LYS A 83 8.05 2.45 2.33
N LEU A 84 6.79 2.64 2.68
CA LEU A 84 5.94 3.67 2.06
C LEU A 84 6.31 5.10 2.48
N ILE A 85 6.75 5.30 3.73
CA ILE A 85 6.95 6.65 4.29
C ILE A 85 8.42 7.05 4.40
N GLU A 86 9.32 6.12 4.73
CA GLU A 86 10.74 6.39 4.97
C GLU A 86 11.64 6.12 3.76
N SER A 87 11.26 5.25 2.82
CA SER A 87 12.02 5.04 1.57
C SER A 87 11.71 6.12 0.51
N ARG A 88 11.47 7.36 0.96
CA ARG A 88 11.19 8.55 0.15
C ARG A 88 12.44 9.38 -0.09
#